data_AF-A0A841WU93-F1
#
_entry.id   AF-A0A841WU93-F1
#
_cell.length_a   1.000
_cell.length_b   1.000
_cell.length_c   1.000
_cell.angle_alpha   90.00
_cell.angle_beta   90.00
_cell.angle_gamma   90.00
#
_symmetry.space_group_name_H-M   'P 1'
#
loop_
_entity.id
_entity.type
_entity.pdbx_description
1 polymer ?
#
loop_
_entity_poly.entity_id
_entity_poly.type
_entity_poly.pdbx_seq_one_letter_code
_entity_poly.pdbx_strand_id
1 'polypeptide(L)'
;MDKDSYGDNYQNHLLEQYKLYVEMADRISARRVQINSFYITLLSGLLAIISVFGNKDFLSKLQNTRLQYISLFLLGLLGLILCFIWHSNIISYKQLNSAKFKVISEVEKNLPFAIYEREWEILKKDREYKVYLEQTLVEKYVTFILAIPYLILSIYSLFALI
;
A
#
# COMPACT_ATOMS: atom_id res chain seq x y z
N MET A 1 -29.88 -11.00 -16.05
CA MET A 1 -30.53 -12.09 -16.79
C MET A 1 -30.87 -13.14 -15.76
N ASP A 2 -32.14 -13.45 -15.61
CA ASP A 2 -32.57 -14.50 -14.70
C ASP A 2 -32.20 -15.87 -15.26
N LYS A 3 -32.04 -16.84 -14.35
CA LYS A 3 -31.68 -18.22 -14.69
C LYS A 3 -32.53 -18.78 -15.84
N ASP A 4 -33.84 -18.49 -15.80
CA ASP A 4 -34.82 -18.95 -16.78
C ASP A 4 -34.62 -18.33 -18.17
N SER A 5 -34.01 -17.15 -18.26
CA SER A 5 -33.73 -16.46 -19.52
C SER A 5 -32.37 -16.83 -20.13
N TYR A 6 -31.45 -17.37 -19.32
CA TYR A 6 -30.07 -17.64 -19.74
C TYR A 6 -29.88 -19.11 -20.17
N GLY A 7 -30.71 -20.01 -19.66
CA GLY A 7 -30.68 -21.45 -19.99
C GLY A 7 -29.80 -22.28 -19.06
N ASP A 8 -29.66 -23.56 -19.41
CA ASP A 8 -29.10 -24.61 -18.52
C ASP A 8 -27.66 -24.34 -18.05
N ASN A 9 -26.88 -23.57 -18.82
CA ASN A 9 -25.48 -23.26 -18.50
C ASN A 9 -25.30 -22.14 -17.46
N TYR A 10 -26.38 -21.50 -16.99
CA TYR A 10 -26.31 -20.35 -16.08
C TYR A 10 -25.43 -20.63 -14.84
N GLN A 11 -25.66 -21.76 -14.18
CA GLN A 11 -24.93 -22.12 -12.95
C GLN A 11 -23.45 -22.40 -13.21
N ASN A 12 -23.13 -23.07 -14.32
CA ASN A 12 -21.75 -23.35 -14.70
C ASN A 12 -21.00 -22.06 -15.04
N HIS A 13 -21.59 -21.17 -15.84
CA HIS A 13 -20.96 -19.90 -16.20
C HIS A 13 -20.83 -18.97 -15.01
N LEU A 14 -21.82 -18.92 -14.12
CA LEU A 14 -21.75 -18.15 -12.88
C LEU A 14 -20.60 -18.64 -11.99
N LEU A 15 -20.47 -19.96 -11.81
CA LEU A 15 -19.40 -20.55 -11.02
C LEU A 15 -18.01 -20.27 -11.64
N GLU A 16 -17.87 -20.35 -12.96
CA GLU A 16 -16.61 -20.01 -13.65
C GLU A 16 -16.26 -18.53 -13.51
N GLN A 17 -17.23 -17.61 -13.66
CA GLN A 17 -17.02 -16.18 -13.42
C GLN A 17 -16.59 -15.93 -11.97
N TYR A 18 -17.25 -16.58 -11.01
CA TYR A 18 -16.91 -16.49 -9.60
C TYR A 18 -15.47 -16.94 -9.33
N LYS A 19 -15.07 -18.13 -9.80
CA LYS A 19 -13.70 -18.66 -9.64
C LYS A 19 -12.66 -17.70 -10.20
N LEU A 20 -12.82 -17.24 -11.44
CA LEU A 20 -11.90 -16.32 -12.09
C LEU A 20 -11.81 -14.99 -11.33
N TYR A 21 -12.95 -14.46 -10.86
CA TYR A 21 -12.98 -13.18 -10.18
C TYR A 21 -12.34 -13.25 -8.78
N VAL A 22 -12.57 -14.34 -8.05
CA VAL A 22 -11.93 -14.63 -6.76
C VAL A 22 -10.41 -14.75 -6.93
N GLU A 23 -9.95 -15.50 -7.93
CA GLU A 23 -8.53 -15.60 -8.24
C GLU A 23 -7.91 -14.24 -8.57
N MET A 24 -8.62 -13.42 -9.37
CA MET A 24 -8.19 -12.05 -9.65
C MET A 24 -8.17 -11.15 -8.41
N ALA A 25 -9.07 -11.35 -7.46
CA ALA A 25 -9.07 -10.61 -6.20
C ALA A 25 -7.84 -10.98 -5.34
N ASP A 26 -7.49 -12.26 -5.26
CA ASP A 26 -6.30 -12.73 -4.56
C ASP A 26 -5.00 -12.21 -5.19
N ARG A 27 -4.89 -12.25 -6.53
CA ARG A 27 -3.73 -11.71 -7.26
C ARG A 27 -3.48 -10.22 -6.97
N ILE A 28 -4.51 -9.43 -6.65
CA ILE A 28 -4.35 -8.02 -6.27
C ILE A 28 -3.74 -7.88 -4.88
N SER A 29 -4.14 -8.73 -3.94
CA SER A 29 -3.50 -8.80 -2.61
C SER A 29 -2.02 -9.13 -2.73
N ALA A 30 -1.65 -10.08 -3.59
CA ALA A 30 -0.24 -10.38 -3.89
C ALA A 30 0.51 -9.17 -4.51
N ARG A 31 -0.12 -8.46 -5.46
CA ARG A 31 0.46 -7.25 -6.07
C ARG A 31 0.69 -6.13 -5.05
N ARG A 32 -0.22 -5.95 -4.08
CA ARG A 32 -0.06 -4.98 -2.99
C ARG A 32 1.20 -5.25 -2.17
N VAL A 33 1.44 -6.51 -1.80
CA VAL A 33 2.66 -6.91 -1.06
C VAL A 33 3.92 -6.56 -1.85
N GLN A 34 3.95 -6.83 -3.16
CA GLN A 34 5.09 -6.48 -4.01
C GLN A 34 5.35 -4.97 -4.05
N ILE A 35 4.30 -4.16 -4.19
CA ILE A 35 4.41 -2.69 -4.22
C ILE A 35 4.91 -2.15 -2.88
N ASN A 36 4.44 -2.71 -1.76
CA ASN A 36 4.93 -2.32 -0.43
C ASN A 36 6.42 -2.62 -0.26
N SER A 37 6.86 -3.82 -0.63
CA SER A 37 8.28 -4.18 -0.61
C SER A 37 9.13 -3.28 -1.51
N PHE A 38 8.60 -2.90 -2.69
CA PHE A 38 9.26 -1.95 -3.58
C PHE A 38 9.49 -0.59 -2.91
N TYR A 39 8.46 0.01 -2.29
CA TYR A 39 8.61 1.30 -1.61
C TYR A 39 9.55 1.24 -0.41
N ILE A 40 9.47 0.18 0.40
CA ILE A 40 10.41 -0.03 1.53
C ILE A 40 11.84 -0.06 1.02
N THR A 41 12.09 -0.79 -0.06
CA THR A 41 13.43 -0.92 -0.67
C THR A 41 13.91 0.42 -1.23
N LEU A 42 13.05 1.12 -1.97
CA LEU A 42 13.35 2.41 -2.58
C LEU A 42 13.68 3.49 -1.53
N LEU A 43 12.85 3.60 -0.49
CA LEU A 43 13.05 4.56 0.59
C LEU A 43 14.28 4.21 1.43
N SER A 44 14.47 2.93 1.78
CA SER A 44 15.67 2.49 2.53
C SER A 44 16.96 2.75 1.73
N GLY A 45 16.94 2.49 0.41
CA GLY A 45 18.05 2.81 -0.49
C GLY A 45 18.34 4.30 -0.55
N LEU A 46 17.30 5.13 -0.61
CA LEU A 46 17.44 6.59 -0.57
C LEU A 46 18.05 7.08 0.75
N LEU A 47 17.66 6.50 1.89
CA LEU A 47 18.28 6.80 3.19
C LEU A 47 19.75 6.38 3.25
N ALA A 48 20.10 5.23 2.68
CA ALA A 48 21.50 4.79 2.60
C ALA A 48 22.34 5.78 1.78
N ILE A 49 21.83 6.25 0.65
CA ILE A 49 22.47 7.30 -0.16
C ILE A 49 22.65 8.57 0.69
N ILE A 50 21.58 9.07 1.31
CA ILE A 50 21.65 10.27 2.17
C ILE A 50 22.71 10.13 3.27
N SER A 51 22.81 8.95 3.91
CA SER A 51 23.79 8.69 4.96
C SER A 51 25.23 8.80 4.45
N VAL A 52 25.51 8.38 3.20
CA VAL A 52 26.83 8.54 2.58
C VAL A 52 27.14 10.01 2.31
N PHE A 53 26.16 10.78 1.82
CA PHE A 53 26.32 12.22 1.56
C PHE A 53 26.42 13.07 2.84
N GLY A 54 25.89 12.58 3.97
CA GLY A 54 25.98 13.23 5.28
C GLY A 54 27.31 13.02 6.01
N ASN A 55 28.19 12.14 5.52
CA ASN A 55 29.48 11.88 6.17
C ASN A 55 30.45 13.07 6.03
N LYS A 56 31.12 13.41 7.15
CA LYS A 56 32.03 14.56 7.24
C LYS A 56 33.21 14.50 6.26
N ASP A 57 33.66 13.30 5.92
CA ASP A 57 34.76 13.07 4.95
C ASP A 57 34.34 13.33 3.51
N PHE A 58 33.05 13.20 3.19
CA PHE A 58 32.50 13.58 1.89
C PHE A 58 32.18 15.08 1.85
N LEU A 59 31.66 15.62 2.96
CA LEU A 59 31.46 17.06 3.22
C LEU A 59 32.73 17.88 2.97
N SER A 60 33.90 17.41 3.44
CA SER A 60 35.16 18.15 3.26
C SER A 60 35.67 18.17 1.82
N LYS A 61 35.18 17.29 0.94
CA LYS A 61 35.52 17.28 -0.49
C LYS A 61 34.69 18.25 -1.33
N LEU A 62 33.49 18.62 -0.85
CA LEU A 62 32.63 19.58 -1.53
C LEU A 62 33.01 21.00 -1.10
N GLN A 63 33.71 21.70 -1.98
CA GLN A 63 34.21 23.06 -1.74
C GLN A 63 33.09 24.11 -1.57
N ASN A 64 31.83 23.76 -1.85
CA ASN A 64 30.67 24.65 -1.76
C ASN A 64 29.58 24.08 -0.85
N THR A 65 29.61 24.50 0.42
CA THR A 65 28.70 24.05 1.47
C THR A 65 27.22 24.34 1.16
N ARG A 66 26.93 25.41 0.39
CA ARG A 66 25.56 25.78 0.03
C ARG A 66 24.91 24.81 -0.95
N LEU A 67 25.64 24.37 -1.98
CA LEU A 67 25.14 23.40 -2.95
C LEU A 67 24.81 22.07 -2.30
N GLN A 68 25.56 21.68 -1.27
CA GLN A 68 25.30 20.46 -0.54
C GLN A 68 23.99 20.49 0.23
N TYR A 69 23.73 21.56 0.98
CA TYR A 69 22.46 21.67 1.73
C TYR A 69 21.25 21.73 0.78
N ILE A 70 21.39 22.36 -0.40
CA ILE A 70 20.35 22.31 -1.44
C ILE A 70 20.11 20.87 -1.90
N SER A 71 21.16 20.10 -2.19
CA SER A 71 21.02 18.70 -2.58
C SER A 71 20.36 17.83 -1.50
N LEU A 72 20.74 18.02 -0.23
CA LEU A 72 20.12 17.31 0.91
C LEU A 72 18.64 17.68 1.06
N PHE A 73 18.29 18.96 0.88
CA PHE A 73 16.91 19.43 0.89
C PHE A 73 16.07 18.75 -0.19
N LEU A 74 16.59 18.71 -1.44
CA LEU A 74 15.91 18.07 -2.57
C LEU A 74 15.74 16.56 -2.36
N LEU A 75 16.73 15.87 -1.79
CA LEU A 75 16.63 14.44 -1.46
C LEU A 75 15.60 14.17 -0.36
N GLY A 76 15.55 15.02 0.67
CA GLY A 76 14.52 14.95 1.71
C GLY A 76 13.12 15.16 1.12
N LEU A 77 12.96 16.18 0.26
CA LEU A 77 11.69 16.47 -0.40
C LEU A 77 11.25 15.31 -1.30
N LEU A 78 12.17 14.70 -2.06
CA LEU A 78 11.91 13.51 -2.86
C LEU A 78 11.40 12.35 -2.00
N GLY A 79 12.05 12.09 -0.86
CA GLY A 79 11.62 11.05 0.08
C GLY A 79 10.20 11.28 0.63
N LEU A 80 9.87 12.53 0.98
CA LEU A 80 8.52 12.90 1.42
C LEU A 80 7.46 12.68 0.32
N ILE A 81 7.77 13.08 -0.92
CA ILE A 81 6.89 12.85 -2.08
C ILE A 81 6.67 11.36 -2.29
N LEU A 82 7.72 10.54 -2.22
CA LEU A 82 7.63 9.09 -2.36
C LEU A 82 6.78 8.46 -1.24
N CYS A 83 6.93 8.91 0.01
CA CYS A 83 6.07 8.47 1.12
C CYS A 83 4.59 8.82 0.88
N PHE A 84 4.30 10.02 0.36
CA PHE A 84 2.93 10.44 0.03
C PHE A 84 2.33 9.60 -1.11
N ILE A 85 3.10 9.33 -2.17
CA ILE A 85 2.67 8.48 -3.28
C ILE A 85 2.42 7.05 -2.77
N TRP A 86 3.29 6.52 -1.91
CA TRP A 86 3.09 5.19 -1.32
C TRP A 86 1.81 5.12 -0.48
N HIS A 87 1.58 6.12 0.36
CA HIS A 87 0.35 6.23 1.15
C HIS A 87 -0.91 6.22 0.26
N SER A 88 -0.88 6.98 -0.83
CA SER A 88 -1.97 7.05 -1.80
C SER A 88 -2.22 5.69 -2.48
N ASN A 89 -1.15 4.96 -2.82
CA ASN A 89 -1.27 3.60 -3.36
C ASN A 89 -1.94 2.65 -2.36
N ILE A 90 -1.55 2.66 -1.08
CA ILE A 90 -2.17 1.82 -0.04
C ILE A 90 -3.69 2.08 0.03
N ILE A 91 -4.11 3.34 -0.03
CA ILE A 91 -5.54 3.70 -0.03
C ILE A 91 -6.24 3.16 -1.28
N SER A 92 -5.65 3.36 -2.46
CA SER A 92 -6.21 2.89 -3.73
C SER A 92 -6.41 1.36 -3.73
N TYR A 93 -5.41 0.60 -3.28
CA TYR A 93 -5.52 -0.86 -3.15
C TYR A 93 -6.58 -1.28 -2.14
N LYS A 94 -6.69 -0.59 -1.00
CA LYS A 94 -7.76 -0.86 -0.03
C LYS A 94 -9.14 -0.66 -0.65
N GLN A 95 -9.35 0.44 -1.39
CA GLN A 95 -10.62 0.75 -2.03
C GLN A 95 -10.98 -0.28 -3.10
N LEU A 96 -10.02 -0.62 -3.98
CA LEU A 96 -10.23 -1.62 -5.03
C LEU A 96 -10.54 -3.00 -4.46
N ASN A 97 -9.80 -3.43 -3.43
CA ASN A 97 -10.04 -4.71 -2.78
C ASN A 97 -11.43 -4.75 -2.13
N SER A 98 -11.82 -3.67 -1.45
CA SER A 98 -13.15 -3.54 -0.84
C SER A 98 -14.26 -3.63 -1.88
N ALA A 99 -14.08 -3.01 -3.05
CA ALA A 99 -15.04 -3.08 -4.15
C ALA A 99 -15.15 -4.51 -4.71
N LYS A 100 -14.02 -5.22 -4.86
CA LYS A 100 -14.00 -6.61 -5.34
C LYS A 100 -14.73 -7.55 -4.40
N PHE A 101 -14.50 -7.45 -3.09
CA PHE A 101 -15.21 -8.28 -2.12
C PHE A 101 -16.72 -8.01 -2.09
N LYS A 102 -17.17 -6.79 -2.37
CA LYS A 102 -18.61 -6.51 -2.54
C LYS A 102 -19.20 -7.25 -3.74
N VAL A 103 -18.51 -7.22 -4.88
CA VAL A 103 -18.94 -7.96 -6.08
C VAL A 103 -18.96 -9.46 -5.83
N ILE A 104 -17.96 -10.00 -5.14
CA ILE A 104 -17.93 -11.42 -4.73
C ILE A 104 -19.19 -11.75 -3.90
N SER A 105 -19.48 -10.97 -2.86
CA SER A 105 -20.67 -11.16 -2.02
C SER A 105 -21.99 -11.05 -2.82
N GLU A 106 -22.07 -10.15 -3.81
CA GLU A 106 -23.23 -10.06 -4.71
C GLU A 106 -23.42 -11.31 -5.57
N VAL A 107 -22.33 -11.86 -6.11
CA VAL A 107 -22.35 -13.12 -6.89
C VAL A 107 -22.73 -14.30 -6.00
N GLU A 108 -22.21 -14.35 -4.76
CA GLU A 108 -22.47 -15.42 -3.80
C GLU A 108 -23.96 -15.57 -3.43
N LYS A 109 -24.78 -14.52 -3.54
CA LYS A 109 -26.24 -14.61 -3.33
C LYS A 109 -26.94 -15.58 -4.28
N ASN A 110 -26.33 -15.86 -5.42
CA ASN A 110 -26.84 -16.77 -6.44
C ASN A 110 -26.18 -18.15 -6.41
N LEU A 111 -25.22 -18.36 -5.49
CA LEU A 111 -24.53 -19.63 -5.27
C LEU A 111 -25.14 -20.37 -4.08
N PRO A 112 -24.95 -21.71 -3.99
CA PRO A 112 -25.50 -22.51 -2.89
C PRO A 112 -24.97 -22.13 -1.51
N PHE A 113 -23.79 -21.52 -1.45
CA PHE A 113 -23.14 -21.14 -0.20
C PHE A 113 -22.26 -19.92 -0.42
N ALA A 114 -22.43 -18.91 0.44
CA ALA A 114 -21.67 -17.66 0.43
C ALA A 114 -20.46 -17.77 1.36
N ILE A 115 -19.33 -18.22 0.83
CA ILE A 115 -18.12 -18.55 1.60
C ILE A 115 -17.54 -17.27 2.22
N TYR A 116 -17.36 -16.23 1.41
CA TYR A 116 -16.75 -14.98 1.86
C TYR A 116 -17.67 -14.18 2.77
N GLU A 117 -18.97 -14.13 2.47
CA GLU A 117 -19.92 -13.50 3.39
C GLU A 117 -19.88 -14.18 4.77
N ARG A 118 -19.83 -15.53 4.78
CA ARG A 118 -19.74 -16.31 6.01
C ARG A 118 -18.44 -16.05 6.78
N GLU A 119 -17.31 -15.95 6.09
CA GLU A 119 -16.02 -15.58 6.69
C GLU A 119 -16.11 -14.21 7.38
N TRP A 120 -16.67 -13.21 6.69
CA TRP A 120 -16.88 -11.88 7.25
C TRP A 120 -17.81 -11.85 8.46
N GLU A 121 -18.87 -12.67 8.47
CA GLU A 121 -19.76 -12.82 9.63
C GLU A 121 -19.03 -13.39 10.85
N ILE A 122 -18.19 -14.41 10.66
CA ILE A 122 -17.40 -15.04 11.72
C ILE A 122 -16.42 -14.00 12.29
N LEU A 123 -15.67 -13.33 11.43
CA LEU A 123 -14.72 -12.28 11.82
C LEU A 123 -15.38 -11.13 12.59
N LYS A 124 -16.64 -10.79 12.29
CA LYS A 124 -17.40 -9.76 13.03
C LYS A 124 -17.99 -10.25 14.36
N LYS A 125 -18.31 -11.55 14.47
CA LYS A 125 -18.93 -12.14 15.67
C LYS A 125 -17.93 -12.34 16.80
N ASP A 126 -16.68 -12.64 16.49
CA ASP A 126 -15.59 -12.75 17.46
C ASP A 126 -15.14 -11.37 17.97
N ARG A 127 -16.03 -10.71 18.72
CA ARG A 127 -15.79 -9.40 19.36
C ARG A 127 -14.63 -9.40 20.36
N GLU A 128 -14.13 -10.57 20.75
CA GLU A 128 -12.96 -10.72 21.62
C GLU A 128 -11.63 -10.56 20.88
N TYR A 129 -11.59 -10.75 19.56
CA TYR A 129 -10.48 -10.26 18.76
C TYR A 129 -10.65 -8.75 18.56
N LYS A 130 -10.13 -7.99 19.53
CA LYS A 130 -9.83 -6.57 19.43
C LYS A 130 -9.33 -6.27 18.02
N VAL A 131 -10.17 -5.59 17.22
CA VAL A 131 -9.85 -4.92 15.97
C VAL A 131 -8.95 -5.77 15.08
N TYR A 132 -9.50 -6.57 14.17
CA TYR A 132 -8.74 -7.10 13.03
C TYR A 132 -7.79 -6.01 12.56
N LEU A 133 -6.49 -6.17 12.86
CA LEU A 133 -5.49 -5.19 12.53
C LEU A 133 -5.39 -5.27 11.03
N GLU A 134 -6.19 -4.43 10.36
CA GLU A 134 -6.14 -4.35 8.92
C GLU A 134 -4.67 -4.15 8.59
N GLN A 135 -4.12 -5.03 7.76
CA GLN A 135 -2.75 -4.91 7.27
C GLN A 135 -2.49 -3.49 6.72
N THR A 136 -3.54 -2.82 6.26
CA THR A 136 -3.59 -1.40 5.89
C THR A 136 -3.22 -0.42 7.00
N LEU A 137 -3.62 -0.65 8.25
CA LEU A 137 -3.25 0.23 9.37
C LEU A 137 -1.75 0.16 9.60
N VAL A 138 -1.19 -1.05 9.68
CA VAL A 138 0.26 -1.26 9.85
C VAL A 138 1.04 -0.60 8.71
N GLU A 139 0.64 -0.84 7.47
CA GLU A 139 1.29 -0.25 6.30
C GLU A 139 1.24 1.29 6.31
N LYS A 140 0.10 1.88 6.70
CA LYS A 140 -0.02 3.33 6.86
C LYS A 140 0.93 3.87 7.92
N TYR A 141 1.04 3.22 9.08
CA TYR A 141 2.00 3.63 10.12
C TYR A 141 3.44 3.57 9.61
N VAL A 142 3.81 2.53 8.85
CA VAL A 142 5.15 2.43 8.24
C VAL A 142 5.43 3.60 7.30
N THR A 143 4.45 4.06 6.50
CA THR A 143 4.65 5.25 5.64
C THR A 143 4.94 6.52 6.43
N PHE A 144 4.29 6.70 7.59
CA PHE A 144 4.54 7.87 8.44
C PHE A 144 5.88 7.77 9.16
N ILE A 145 6.24 6.60 9.68
CA ILE A 145 7.52 6.36 10.34
C ILE A 145 8.68 6.64 9.37
N LEU A 146 8.59 6.16 8.13
CA LEU A 146 9.63 6.41 7.13
C LEU A 146 9.65 7.87 6.63
N ALA A 147 8.55 8.63 6.74
CA ALA A 147 8.55 10.04 6.40
C ALA A 147 9.32 10.92 7.41
N ILE A 148 9.39 10.53 8.69
CA ILE A 148 10.07 11.27 9.77
C ILE A 148 11.53 11.63 9.44
N PRO A 149 12.42 10.68 9.06
CA PRO A 149 13.81 11.01 8.77
C PRO A 149 13.96 11.99 7.61
N TYR A 150 13.13 11.89 6.56
CA TYR A 150 13.14 12.85 5.45
C TYR A 150 12.66 14.23 5.87
N LEU A 151 11.64 14.31 6.73
CA LEU A 151 11.13 15.56 7.27
C LEU A 151 12.20 16.27 8.12
N ILE A 152 12.87 15.54 9.00
CA ILE A 152 13.98 16.06 9.81
C ILE A 152 15.11 16.56 8.91
N LEU A 153 15.49 15.79 7.88
CA LEU A 153 16.54 16.15 6.94
C LEU A 153 16.21 17.43 6.18
N SER A 154 14.99 17.53 5.63
CA SER A 154 14.53 18.72 4.90
C SER A 154 14.53 19.95 5.81
N ILE A 155 14.03 19.85 7.04
CA ILE A 155 14.05 20.96 7.99
C ILE A 155 15.48 21.38 8.35
N TYR A 156 16.35 20.43 8.66
CA TYR A 156 17.75 20.69 8.98
C TYR A 156 18.48 21.40 7.83
N SER A 157 18.31 20.90 6.60
CA SER A 157 18.93 21.50 5.42
C SER A 157 18.41 22.92 5.13
N LEU A 158 17.14 23.20 5.41
CA LEU A 158 16.57 24.53 5.25
C LEU A 158 17.16 25.51 6.27
N PHE A 159 17.25 25.13 7.55
CA PHE A 159 17.89 25.94 8.58
C PHE A 159 19.38 26.20 8.28
N ALA A 160 20.08 25.23 7.70
CA ALA A 160 21.49 25.39 7.34
C ALA A 160 21.71 26.27 6.08
N LEU A 161 20.66 26.58 5.32
CA LEU A 161 20.71 27.43 4.12
C LEU A 161 20.37 28.90 4.39
N ILE A 162 19.67 29.18 5.49
CA ILE A 162 19.30 30.52 5.95
C ILE A 162 20.47 31.12 6.72
#